data_AF-A0A960ABI2-F1
#
_entry.id   AF-A0A960ABI2-F1
#
_cell.length_a   1.000
_cell.length_b   1.000
_cell.length_c   1.000
_cell.angle_alpha   90.00
_cell.angle_beta   90.00
_cell.angle_gamma   90.00
#
_symmetry.space_group_name_H-M   'P 1'
#
loop_
_entity.id
_entity.type
_entity.pdbx_description
1 polymer ?
#
loop_
_entity_poly.entity_id
_entity_poly.type
_entity_poly.pdbx_seq_one_letter_code
_entity_poly.pdbx_strand_id
1 'polypeptide(L)'
;MGIEMEETLSRELHEVADRLAVPPMPSLPSHASNGGQPSRRAWEPPLVAAATIVVLAVVGLLALQEGGHDPQPAPPPGPAASQAPPSRADDPEGQRHQRRIERLQDPAGQVPRTGPGVTVTLSDAPEEVISSTTHDLNFLVVHQQDIRSVVNAMWKAGAIAVTVQGQRVVSTAEITCEGNAVILQGMPYSQPYRVSAVGDQDSLLAAIDSDPDLKVYRQQAADPEISIGWDLQLEPSITAPAYEGQLDLNDGEPRRG
;
A
#
# COMPACT_ATOMS: atom_id res chain seq x y z
N MET A 1 -31.05 -22.33 -5.58
CA MET A 1 -30.11 -22.96 -6.53
C MET A 1 -28.88 -22.07 -6.54
N GLY A 2 -28.00 -22.23 -5.56
CA GLY A 2 -26.95 -21.25 -5.23
C GLY A 2 -25.89 -21.82 -4.29
N ILE A 3 -25.68 -23.14 -4.36
CA ILE A 3 -24.67 -23.88 -3.58
C ILE A 3 -23.59 -24.47 -4.52
N GLU A 4 -23.75 -24.37 -5.84
CA GLU A 4 -22.86 -25.04 -6.81
C GLU A 4 -21.59 -24.24 -7.18
N MET A 5 -21.51 -22.94 -6.86
CA MET A 5 -20.37 -22.12 -7.30
C MET A 5 -19.16 -22.20 -6.34
N GLU A 6 -19.39 -22.25 -5.03
CA GLU A 6 -18.30 -22.38 -4.04
C GLU A 6 -17.65 -23.77 -4.06
N GLU A 7 -18.46 -24.82 -4.32
CA GLU A 7 -17.96 -26.19 -4.43
C GLU A 7 -17.11 -26.38 -5.69
N THR A 8 -17.50 -25.73 -6.79
CA THR A 8 -16.74 -25.78 -8.05
C THR A 8 -15.43 -25.01 -7.92
N LEU A 9 -15.44 -23.83 -7.28
CA LEU A 9 -14.21 -23.05 -7.05
C LEU A 9 -13.24 -23.76 -6.11
N SER A 10 -13.75 -24.40 -5.05
CA SER A 10 -12.91 -25.14 -4.09
C SER A 10 -12.25 -26.37 -4.72
N ARG A 11 -12.94 -27.02 -5.67
CA ARG A 11 -12.42 -28.20 -6.38
C ARG A 11 -11.31 -27.84 -7.37
N GLU A 12 -11.47 -26.74 -8.11
CA GLU A 12 -10.45 -26.20 -9.01
C GLU A 12 -9.20 -25.72 -8.23
N LEU A 13 -9.39 -25.05 -7.08
CA LEU A 13 -8.26 -24.61 -6.25
C LEU A 13 -7.45 -25.79 -5.68
N HIS A 14 -8.13 -26.88 -5.30
CA HIS A 14 -7.47 -28.10 -4.83
C HIS A 14 -6.70 -28.79 -5.97
N GLU A 15 -7.21 -28.83 -7.19
CA GLU A 15 -6.53 -29.45 -8.33
C GLU A 15 -5.26 -28.68 -8.76
N VAL A 16 -5.27 -27.35 -8.63
CA VAL A 16 -4.08 -26.51 -8.86
C VAL A 16 -3.05 -26.69 -7.74
N ALA A 17 -3.49 -26.78 -6.49
CA ALA A 17 -2.60 -26.98 -5.34
C ALA A 17 -1.90 -28.35 -5.38
N ASP A 18 -2.59 -29.42 -5.81
CA ASP A 18 -2.03 -30.78 -5.88
C ASP A 18 -0.99 -30.95 -7.00
N ARG A 19 -1.04 -30.08 -8.03
CA ARG A 19 -0.06 -30.05 -9.13
C ARG A 19 1.18 -29.21 -8.83
N LEU A 20 1.13 -28.37 -7.79
CA LEU A 20 2.29 -27.67 -7.24
C LEU A 20 3.01 -28.59 -6.25
N ALA A 21 3.80 -29.53 -6.78
CA ALA A 21 4.70 -30.35 -5.96
C ALA A 21 5.75 -29.45 -5.28
N VAL A 22 5.47 -28.98 -4.07
CA VAL A 22 6.44 -28.30 -3.21
C VAL A 22 7.41 -29.38 -2.71
N PRO A 23 8.71 -29.33 -3.06
CA PRO A 23 9.66 -30.30 -2.55
C PRO A 23 9.75 -30.18 -1.02
N PRO A 24 9.88 -31.29 -0.28
CA PRO A 24 10.05 -31.23 1.17
C PRO A 24 11.29 -30.39 1.50
N MET A 25 11.16 -29.48 2.46
CA MET A 25 12.25 -28.69 3.00
C MET A 25 13.39 -29.63 3.44
N PRO A 26 14.66 -29.35 3.07
CA PRO A 26 15.78 -30.13 3.55
C PRO A 26 15.89 -29.99 5.07
N SER A 27 16.04 -31.11 5.76
CA SER A 27 16.28 -31.13 7.21
C SER A 27 17.54 -30.32 7.54
N LEU A 28 17.42 -29.32 8.41
CA LEU A 28 18.59 -28.63 8.94
C LEU A 28 19.46 -29.62 9.72
N PRO A 29 20.80 -29.62 9.53
CA PRO A 29 21.67 -30.47 10.32
C PRO A 29 21.64 -30.05 11.79
N SER A 30 21.37 -31.02 12.66
CA SER A 30 21.50 -30.87 14.12
C SER A 30 22.95 -30.54 14.46
N HIS A 31 23.19 -29.34 14.99
CA HIS A 31 24.52 -28.93 15.45
C HIS A 31 24.92 -29.74 16.69
N ALA A 32 25.73 -30.79 16.48
CA ALA A 32 26.62 -31.30 17.51
C ALA A 32 27.92 -30.48 17.49
N SER A 33 28.26 -29.92 18.63
CA SER A 33 29.51 -29.19 18.86
C SER A 33 30.72 -30.12 18.72
N ASN A 34 31.66 -29.82 17.83
CA ASN A 34 33.07 -29.96 18.18
C ASN A 34 34.00 -29.15 17.26
N GLY A 35 35.04 -28.59 17.88
CA GLY A 35 35.90 -27.56 17.31
C GLY A 35 36.79 -28.00 16.15
N GLY A 36 37.04 -27.04 15.25
CA GLY A 36 38.04 -27.11 14.18
C GLY A 36 37.93 -25.86 13.30
N GLN A 37 38.97 -25.03 13.27
CA GLN A 37 39.01 -23.76 12.54
C GLN A 37 39.02 -23.90 10.99
N PRO A 38 38.68 -22.82 10.25
CA PRO A 38 38.01 -22.90 8.95
C PRO A 38 38.97 -22.97 7.75
N SER A 39 38.59 -23.73 6.72
CA SER A 39 39.23 -23.64 5.41
C SER A 39 38.54 -22.56 4.56
N ARG A 40 39.33 -21.55 4.19
CA ARG A 40 38.95 -20.46 3.29
C ARG A 40 38.67 -21.03 1.89
N ARG A 41 37.43 -20.94 1.43
CA ARG A 41 37.13 -20.85 -0.01
C ARG A 41 36.30 -19.61 -0.25
N ALA A 42 36.91 -18.68 -0.96
CA ALA A 42 36.29 -17.48 -1.48
C ALA A 42 35.13 -17.88 -2.40
N TRP A 43 33.96 -17.34 -2.10
CA TRP A 43 32.84 -17.31 -3.03
C TRP A 43 33.04 -16.09 -3.93
N GLU A 44 33.33 -16.32 -5.21
CA GLU A 44 33.30 -15.29 -6.25
C GLU A 44 31.91 -15.29 -6.90
N PRO A 45 31.17 -14.17 -6.91
CA PRO A 45 29.91 -14.07 -7.63
C PRO A 45 30.17 -13.77 -9.12
N PRO A 46 29.56 -14.47 -10.09
CA PRO A 46 29.48 -13.94 -11.45
C PRO A 46 28.37 -12.90 -11.51
N LEU A 47 28.77 -11.67 -11.81
CA LEU A 47 27.93 -10.63 -12.40
C LEU A 47 27.38 -11.11 -13.75
N VAL A 48 26.07 -11.05 -13.97
CA VAL A 48 25.51 -10.94 -15.32
C VAL A 48 24.46 -9.84 -15.32
N ALA A 49 24.83 -8.74 -15.97
CA ALA A 49 23.93 -7.71 -16.45
C ALA A 49 23.65 -7.92 -17.95
N ALA A 50 22.48 -7.42 -18.38
CA ALA A 50 22.09 -6.99 -19.72
C ALA A 50 21.56 -8.02 -20.75
N ALA A 51 20.30 -7.81 -21.17
CA ALA A 51 19.83 -7.48 -22.54
C ALA A 51 18.46 -8.16 -22.83
N THR A 52 17.32 -7.45 -22.82
CA THR A 52 16.66 -6.69 -23.92
C THR A 52 15.95 -7.53 -24.99
N ILE A 53 14.61 -7.51 -24.96
CA ILE A 53 13.59 -7.42 -26.04
C ILE A 53 13.88 -8.05 -27.42
N VAL A 54 13.06 -9.04 -27.83
CA VAL A 54 12.51 -9.26 -29.20
C VAL A 54 11.13 -9.94 -29.04
N VAL A 55 9.99 -9.23 -29.11
CA VAL A 55 9.12 -8.96 -30.28
C VAL A 55 8.46 -10.22 -30.90
N LEU A 56 7.12 -10.30 -30.73
CA LEU A 56 6.07 -10.80 -31.65
C LEU A 56 6.48 -11.84 -32.73
N ALA A 57 6.29 -13.14 -32.48
CA ALA A 57 6.23 -14.16 -33.55
C ALA A 57 5.61 -15.52 -33.16
N VAL A 58 4.62 -15.61 -32.24
CA VAL A 58 3.99 -16.92 -31.91
C VAL A 58 2.46 -16.94 -32.03
N VAL A 59 1.79 -15.79 -32.18
CA VAL A 59 0.31 -15.74 -32.39
C VAL A 59 -0.08 -16.00 -33.86
N GLY A 60 0.88 -16.18 -34.77
CA GLY A 60 0.62 -16.30 -36.21
C GLY A 60 0.63 -17.70 -36.82
N LEU A 61 0.91 -18.78 -36.07
CA LEU A 61 1.20 -20.09 -36.67
C LEU A 61 0.37 -21.29 -36.16
N LEU A 62 -0.76 -21.06 -35.49
CA LEU A 62 -1.68 -22.14 -35.10
C LEU A 62 -3.15 -21.73 -35.32
N ALA A 63 -3.44 -21.18 -36.49
CA ALA A 63 -4.81 -20.90 -36.95
C ALA A 63 -5.07 -21.54 -38.31
N LEU A 64 -4.74 -22.83 -38.47
CA LEU A 64 -5.25 -23.66 -39.54
C LEU A 64 -5.62 -25.03 -38.96
N GLN A 65 -6.87 -25.44 -39.24
CA GLN A 65 -7.59 -26.64 -38.76
C GLN A 65 -8.24 -26.39 -37.39
N GLU A 66 -9.57 -26.24 -37.26
CA GLU A 66 -10.65 -27.04 -37.85
C GLU A 66 -11.89 -26.19 -38.18
N GLY A 67 -12.60 -26.54 -39.26
CA GLY A 67 -13.83 -25.88 -39.70
C GLY A 67 -15.11 -26.52 -39.13
N GLY A 68 -16.21 -25.78 -39.26
CA GLY A 68 -17.58 -26.29 -39.12
C GLY A 68 -18.45 -25.52 -38.11
N HIS A 69 -19.00 -24.37 -38.52
CA HIS A 69 -20.19 -23.78 -37.89
C HIS A 69 -21.13 -23.30 -38.99
N ASP A 70 -22.40 -23.70 -38.91
CA ASP A 70 -23.44 -23.31 -39.85
C ASP A 70 -23.58 -21.78 -39.95
N PRO A 71 -23.83 -21.21 -41.14
CA PRO A 71 -24.03 -19.77 -41.28
C PRO A 71 -25.36 -19.36 -40.63
N GLN A 72 -25.28 -18.53 -39.59
CA GLN A 72 -26.44 -17.87 -39.00
C GLN A 72 -27.07 -16.90 -40.03
N PRO A 73 -28.39 -16.93 -40.27
CA PRO A 73 -29.03 -16.02 -41.22
C PRO A 73 -28.87 -14.56 -40.78
N ALA A 74 -28.62 -13.69 -41.77
CA ALA A 74 -28.38 -12.26 -41.54
C ALA A 74 -29.59 -11.59 -40.87
N PRO A 75 -29.38 -10.70 -39.88
CA PRO A 75 -30.46 -9.88 -39.33
C PRO A 75 -30.99 -8.90 -40.41
N PRO A 76 -32.29 -8.56 -40.38
CA PRO A 76 -32.86 -7.64 -41.36
C PRO A 76 -32.22 -6.23 -41.23
N PRO A 77 -32.08 -5.47 -42.33
CA PRO A 77 -31.48 -4.14 -42.29
C PRO A 77 -32.36 -3.19 -41.46
N GLY A 78 -31.78 -2.64 -40.39
CA GLY A 78 -32.36 -1.54 -39.62
C GLY A 78 -32.32 -0.20 -40.39
N PRO A 79 -33.13 0.80 -39.99
CA PRO A 79 -33.19 2.07 -40.69
C PRO A 79 -31.85 2.82 -40.67
N ALA A 80 -31.61 3.58 -41.73
CA ALA A 80 -30.36 4.22 -42.10
C ALA A 80 -29.70 5.06 -40.99
N ALA A 81 -28.36 5.02 -41.01
CA ALA A 81 -27.37 5.83 -40.28
C ALA A 81 -27.91 7.08 -39.56
N SER A 82 -28.00 6.99 -38.22
CA SER A 82 -27.86 8.16 -37.36
C SER A 82 -26.38 8.50 -37.25
N GLN A 83 -26.08 9.80 -37.25
CA GLN A 83 -24.76 10.40 -37.33
C GLN A 83 -23.78 9.76 -36.34
N ALA A 84 -22.54 9.52 -36.79
CA ALA A 84 -21.45 9.14 -35.90
C ALA A 84 -21.33 10.19 -34.78
N PRO A 85 -21.22 9.79 -33.50
CA PRO A 85 -20.96 10.74 -32.44
C PRO A 85 -19.68 11.54 -32.77
N PRO A 86 -19.59 12.82 -32.37
CA PRO A 86 -18.37 13.59 -32.56
C PRO A 86 -17.20 12.80 -31.98
N SER A 87 -16.03 12.92 -32.61
CA SER A 87 -14.82 12.30 -32.10
C SER A 87 -14.67 12.65 -30.61
N ARG A 88 -14.20 11.72 -29.78
CA ARG A 88 -14.09 11.90 -28.31
C ARG A 88 -13.38 13.21 -27.88
N ALA A 89 -12.68 13.88 -28.79
CA ALA A 89 -12.01 15.15 -28.58
C ALA A 89 -12.95 16.38 -28.57
N ASP A 90 -14.14 16.32 -29.17
CA ASP A 90 -14.98 17.51 -29.43
C ASP A 90 -16.27 17.59 -28.62
N ASP A 91 -16.50 16.68 -27.66
CA ASP A 91 -17.66 16.72 -26.76
C ASP A 91 -17.44 17.72 -25.60
N PRO A 92 -18.19 18.85 -25.52
CA PRO A 92 -18.04 19.83 -24.45
C PRO A 92 -18.37 19.27 -23.07
N GLU A 93 -19.26 18.28 -22.97
CA GLU A 93 -19.60 17.61 -21.70
C GLU A 93 -18.45 16.72 -21.25
N GLY A 94 -17.94 15.86 -22.13
CA GLY A 94 -16.72 15.08 -21.91
C GLY A 94 -15.53 15.93 -21.46
N GLN A 95 -15.29 17.06 -22.12
CA GLN A 95 -14.24 18.00 -21.71
C GLN A 95 -14.51 18.64 -20.33
N ARG A 96 -15.77 18.91 -19.96
CA ARG A 96 -16.12 19.42 -18.62
C ARG A 96 -15.88 18.37 -17.55
N HIS A 97 -16.23 17.10 -17.81
CA HIS A 97 -15.97 15.99 -16.90
C HIS A 97 -14.47 15.76 -16.73
N GLN A 98 -13.70 15.76 -17.82
CA GLN A 98 -12.26 15.60 -17.78
C GLN A 98 -11.58 16.72 -16.96
N ARG A 99 -11.94 17.99 -17.21
CA ARG A 99 -11.45 19.12 -16.40
C ARG A 99 -11.87 19.01 -14.94
N ARG A 100 -13.00 18.38 -14.63
CA ARG A 100 -13.46 18.17 -13.25
C ARG A 100 -12.65 17.07 -12.57
N ILE A 101 -12.36 15.97 -13.27
CA ILE A 101 -11.49 14.89 -12.78
C ILE A 101 -10.10 15.45 -12.49
N GLU A 102 -9.50 16.18 -13.44
CA GLU A 102 -8.16 16.77 -13.29
C GLU A 102 -8.06 17.69 -12.06
N ARG A 103 -9.08 18.51 -11.80
CA ARG A 103 -9.10 19.37 -10.60
C ARG A 103 -9.28 18.60 -9.29
N LEU A 104 -9.80 17.38 -9.34
CA LEU A 104 -10.07 16.55 -8.16
C LEU A 104 -8.95 15.56 -7.86
N GLN A 105 -8.09 15.24 -8.82
CA GLN A 105 -6.99 14.28 -8.66
C GLN A 105 -6.07 14.66 -7.49
N ASP A 106 -5.65 15.92 -7.42
CA ASP A 106 -4.74 16.38 -6.39
C ASP A 106 -5.33 16.37 -4.96
N PRO A 107 -6.50 16.98 -4.69
CA PRO A 107 -7.12 16.87 -3.37
C PRO A 107 -7.55 15.44 -3.01
N ALA A 108 -7.77 14.57 -4.01
CA ALA A 108 -8.00 13.14 -3.78
C ALA A 108 -6.70 12.34 -3.54
N GLY A 109 -5.54 13.00 -3.51
CA GLY A 109 -4.25 12.36 -3.28
C GLY A 109 -3.70 11.56 -4.45
N GLN A 110 -4.28 11.67 -5.65
CA GLN A 110 -3.87 10.92 -6.86
C GLN A 110 -2.64 11.53 -7.56
N VAL A 111 -2.13 12.67 -7.06
CA VAL A 111 -0.92 13.30 -7.57
C VAL A 111 0.21 13.10 -6.53
N PRO A 112 1.38 12.57 -6.93
CA PRO A 112 2.54 12.51 -6.05
C PRO A 112 2.97 13.92 -5.62
N ARG A 113 3.44 14.04 -4.38
CA ARG A 113 3.89 15.31 -3.81
C ARG A 113 5.30 15.16 -3.26
N THR A 114 6.17 16.09 -3.61
CA THR A 114 7.56 16.13 -3.13
C THR A 114 7.88 17.52 -2.61
N GLY A 115 8.65 17.57 -1.52
CA GLY A 115 9.08 18.82 -0.90
C GLY A 115 9.71 18.58 0.47
N PRO A 116 10.15 19.64 1.16
CA PRO A 116 10.61 19.53 2.54
C PRO A 116 9.50 19.00 3.44
N GLY A 117 9.89 18.46 4.59
CA GLY A 117 8.94 17.79 5.45
C GLY A 117 9.49 17.32 6.78
N VAL A 118 8.64 16.61 7.52
CA VAL A 118 8.98 16.01 8.81
C VAL A 118 8.64 14.54 8.77
N THR A 119 9.53 13.71 9.31
CA THR A 119 9.27 12.30 9.57
C THR A 119 9.29 12.04 11.07
N VAL A 120 8.24 11.40 11.58
CA VAL A 120 8.13 10.88 12.94
C VAL A 120 8.18 9.36 12.90
N THR A 121 9.05 8.75 13.71
CA THR A 121 9.15 7.30 13.87
C THR A 121 8.74 6.92 15.28
N LEU A 122 7.79 6.00 15.38
CA LEU A 122 7.24 5.46 16.63
C LEU A 122 7.64 3.99 16.78
N SER A 123 8.03 3.55 17.97
CA SER A 123 8.30 2.13 18.25
C SER A 123 7.85 1.73 19.65
N ASP A 124 7.67 0.44 19.87
CA ASP A 124 7.39 -0.08 21.20
C ASP A 124 8.62 0.10 22.09
N ALA A 125 8.44 -0.15 23.39
CA ALA A 125 9.51 -0.17 24.36
C ALA A 125 10.54 -1.28 24.06
N PRO A 126 11.82 -1.10 24.42
CA PRO A 126 12.82 -2.16 24.38
C PRO A 126 12.43 -3.37 25.23
N GLU A 127 12.86 -4.57 24.83
CA GLU A 127 12.54 -5.82 25.53
C GLU A 127 13.05 -5.83 26.98
N GLU A 128 14.17 -5.15 27.26
CA GLU A 128 14.72 -5.00 28.60
C GLU A 128 13.79 -4.18 29.52
N VAL A 129 13.08 -3.20 28.97
CA VAL A 129 12.11 -2.39 29.72
C VAL A 129 10.82 -3.18 29.93
N ILE A 130 10.33 -3.85 28.89
CA ILE A 130 9.14 -4.71 28.94
C ILE A 130 9.28 -5.80 30.03
N SER A 131 10.47 -6.39 30.15
CA SER A 131 10.74 -7.47 31.11
C SER A 131 10.97 -7.01 32.55
N SER A 132 11.18 -5.71 32.79
CA SER A 132 11.54 -5.16 34.11
C SER A 132 10.53 -4.16 34.66
N THR A 133 9.63 -3.62 33.84
CA THR A 133 8.65 -2.62 34.26
C THR A 133 7.59 -3.17 35.22
N THR A 134 7.03 -2.29 36.03
CA THR A 134 5.82 -2.57 36.84
C THR A 134 4.56 -1.93 36.25
N HIS A 135 4.70 -1.17 35.16
CA HIS A 135 3.59 -0.57 34.44
C HIS A 135 2.76 -1.61 33.69
N ASP A 136 1.53 -1.22 33.36
CA ASP A 136 0.70 -1.97 32.42
C ASP A 136 1.41 -2.03 31.06
N LEU A 137 1.53 -3.24 30.48
CA LEU A 137 2.14 -3.47 29.17
C LEU A 137 1.49 -2.67 28.05
N ASN A 138 0.23 -2.25 28.22
CA ASN A 138 -0.42 -1.34 27.29
C ASN A 138 0.38 -0.04 27.12
N PHE A 139 1.04 0.50 28.16
CA PHE A 139 1.82 1.73 28.01
C PHE A 139 3.10 1.55 27.19
N LEU A 140 3.54 0.31 26.96
CA LEU A 140 4.82 -0.03 26.36
C LEU A 140 4.71 -0.35 24.85
N VAL A 141 3.50 -0.25 24.28
CA VAL A 141 3.22 -0.52 22.88
C VAL A 141 2.67 0.70 22.17
N VAL A 142 3.02 0.86 20.89
CA VAL A 142 2.41 1.87 20.02
C VAL A 142 1.03 1.41 19.60
N HIS A 143 0.07 2.31 19.68
CA HIS A 143 -1.30 2.03 19.29
C HIS A 143 -1.75 2.84 18.07
N GLN A 144 -2.90 2.43 17.52
CA GLN A 144 -3.60 3.12 16.45
C GLN A 144 -3.82 4.61 16.73
N GLN A 145 -4.21 4.98 17.96
CA GLN A 145 -4.45 6.38 18.30
C GLN A 145 -3.18 7.22 18.20
N ASP A 146 -2.01 6.67 18.52
CA ASP A 146 -0.75 7.41 18.52
C ASP A 146 -0.36 7.80 17.09
N ILE A 147 -0.43 6.83 16.16
CA ILE A 147 -0.20 7.06 14.73
C ILE A 147 -1.22 8.06 14.18
N ARG A 148 -2.50 7.91 14.56
CA ARG A 148 -3.57 8.81 14.12
C ARG A 148 -3.36 10.24 14.62
N SER A 149 -2.88 10.42 15.85
CA SER A 149 -2.57 11.75 16.39
C SER A 149 -1.42 12.42 15.64
N VAL A 150 -0.38 11.66 15.25
CA VAL A 150 0.70 12.21 14.39
C VAL A 150 0.15 12.65 13.04
N VAL A 151 -0.61 11.79 12.36
CA VAL A 151 -1.24 12.10 11.07
C VAL A 151 -2.12 13.34 11.16
N ASN A 152 -2.96 13.42 12.20
CA ASN A 152 -3.87 14.54 12.41
C ASN A 152 -3.12 15.86 12.69
N ALA A 153 -2.07 15.83 13.51
CA ALA A 153 -1.24 17.00 13.78
C ALA A 153 -0.59 17.52 12.49
N MET A 154 -0.07 16.63 11.63
CA MET A 154 0.51 16.99 10.35
C MET A 154 -0.52 17.61 9.39
N TRP A 155 -1.73 17.05 9.30
CA TRP A 155 -2.80 17.66 8.49
C TRP A 155 -3.24 19.02 9.04
N LYS A 156 -3.36 19.14 10.36
CA LYS A 156 -3.70 20.41 11.03
C LYS A 156 -2.64 21.49 10.79
N ALA A 157 -1.38 21.11 10.61
CA ALA A 157 -0.28 21.99 10.24
C ALA A 157 -0.34 22.49 8.78
N GLY A 158 -1.21 21.91 7.95
CA GLY A 158 -1.28 22.21 6.53
C GLY A 158 -0.32 21.38 5.66
N ALA A 159 0.04 20.16 6.09
CA ALA A 159 0.71 19.20 5.21
C ALA A 159 -0.04 19.06 3.88
N ILE A 160 0.68 19.00 2.76
CA ILE A 160 0.09 18.79 1.43
C ILE A 160 0.03 17.31 1.05
N ALA A 161 0.80 16.47 1.75
CA ALA A 161 0.72 15.03 1.69
C ALA A 161 1.26 14.42 2.98
N VAL A 162 0.62 13.35 3.44
CA VAL A 162 1.07 12.54 4.58
C VAL A 162 1.16 11.10 4.13
N THR A 163 2.19 10.39 4.61
CA THR A 163 2.34 8.94 4.41
C THR A 163 2.51 8.24 5.75
N VAL A 164 2.05 6.99 5.81
CA VAL A 164 2.35 6.04 6.90
C VAL A 164 2.97 4.82 6.25
N GLN A 165 4.16 4.42 6.67
CA GLN A 165 4.96 3.36 6.02
C GLN A 165 5.12 3.57 4.51
N GLY A 166 5.26 4.84 4.09
CA GLY A 166 5.38 5.23 2.69
C GLY A 166 4.07 5.24 1.90
N GLN A 167 2.97 4.75 2.47
CA GLN A 167 1.65 4.72 1.83
C GLN A 167 0.95 6.07 2.00
N ARG A 168 0.46 6.64 0.90
CA ARG A 168 -0.30 7.91 0.92
C ARG A 168 -1.54 7.77 1.80
N VAL A 169 -1.70 8.71 2.74
CA VAL A 169 -2.93 8.85 3.52
C VAL A 169 -3.82 9.87 2.83
N VAL A 170 -5.10 9.53 2.70
CA VAL A 170 -6.17 10.39 2.17
C VAL A 170 -7.35 10.35 3.14
N SER A 171 -8.39 11.16 2.91
CA SER A 171 -9.55 11.25 3.81
C SER A 171 -10.31 9.94 4.01
N THR A 172 -10.19 8.99 3.08
CA THR A 172 -10.81 7.67 3.12
C THR A 172 -9.83 6.57 3.53
N ALA A 173 -8.56 6.89 3.79
CA ALA A 173 -7.58 5.90 4.21
C ALA A 173 -7.87 5.46 5.65
N GLU A 174 -8.02 4.16 5.84
CA GLU A 174 -8.21 3.58 7.15
C GLU A 174 -6.87 3.19 7.77
N ILE A 175 -6.72 3.50 9.07
CA ILE A 175 -5.61 3.06 9.91
C ILE A 175 -6.27 2.32 11.08
N THR A 176 -6.11 1.00 11.10
CA THR A 176 -6.59 0.13 12.18
C THR A 176 -5.45 -0.66 12.81
N CYS A 177 -5.68 -1.21 14.00
CA CYS A 177 -4.82 -2.22 14.61
C CYS A 177 -5.48 -3.59 14.61
N GLU A 178 -4.74 -4.60 14.18
CA GLU A 178 -5.10 -6.02 14.33
C GLU A 178 -3.95 -6.74 15.05
N GLY A 179 -4.23 -7.21 16.27
CA GLY A 179 -3.20 -7.78 17.14
C GLY A 179 -2.12 -6.75 17.46
N ASN A 180 -0.86 -7.08 17.13
CA ASN A 180 0.31 -6.23 17.31
C ASN A 180 0.74 -5.49 16.02
N ALA A 181 -0.08 -5.55 14.97
CA ALA A 181 0.21 -4.92 13.69
C ALA A 181 -0.78 -3.80 13.39
N VAL A 182 -0.29 -2.78 12.69
CA VAL A 182 -1.13 -1.72 12.12
C VAL A 182 -1.50 -2.16 10.71
N ILE A 183 -2.79 -2.13 10.41
CA ILE A 183 -3.30 -2.42 9.07
C ILE A 183 -3.45 -1.09 8.33
N LEU A 184 -2.77 -0.99 7.19
CA LEU A 184 -2.85 0.13 6.26
C LEU A 184 -3.33 -0.41 4.92
N GLN A 185 -4.51 0.02 4.48
CA GLN A 185 -5.08 -0.41 3.19
C GLN A 185 -5.14 -1.95 3.06
N GLY A 186 -5.46 -2.65 4.14
CA GLY A 186 -5.55 -4.11 4.18
C GLY A 186 -4.21 -4.86 4.33
N MET A 187 -3.08 -4.15 4.39
CA MET A 187 -1.75 -4.74 4.57
C MET A 187 -1.25 -4.53 6.00
N PRO A 188 -0.75 -5.57 6.69
CA PRO A 188 -0.19 -5.45 8.03
C PRO A 188 1.22 -4.86 8.01
N TYR A 189 1.49 -3.99 8.96
CA TYR A 189 2.79 -3.39 9.21
C TYR A 189 3.17 -3.53 10.68
N SER A 190 4.42 -3.90 10.92
CA SER A 190 5.02 -3.92 12.25
C SER A 190 5.80 -2.63 12.52
N GLN A 191 6.01 -2.34 13.80
CA GLN A 191 6.93 -1.30 14.23
C GLN A 191 8.37 -1.54 13.71
N PRO A 192 9.19 -0.48 13.55
CA PRO A 192 8.86 0.92 13.81
C PRO A 192 7.92 1.53 12.75
N TYR A 193 7.00 2.37 13.20
CA TYR A 193 6.02 3.05 12.37
C TYR A 193 6.53 4.42 11.96
N ARG A 194 6.74 4.62 10.66
CA ARG A 194 7.19 5.86 10.07
C ARG A 194 6.01 6.64 9.50
N VAL A 195 5.77 7.84 10.03
CA VAL A 195 4.81 8.80 9.52
C VAL A 195 5.56 10.00 8.96
N SER A 196 5.35 10.32 7.69
CA SER A 196 6.06 11.40 7.01
C SER A 196 5.09 12.39 6.40
N ALA A 197 5.40 13.68 6.46
CA ALA A 197 4.58 14.73 5.85
C ALA A 197 5.41 15.68 5.00
N VAL A 198 4.88 15.98 3.81
CA VAL A 198 5.39 17.06 2.94
C VAL A 198 4.68 18.35 3.33
N GLY A 199 5.44 19.38 3.71
CA GLY A 199 4.90 20.66 4.16
C GLY A 199 5.96 21.59 4.74
N ASP A 200 5.50 22.75 5.24
CA ASP A 200 6.35 23.69 5.97
C ASP A 200 6.82 23.08 7.30
N GLN A 201 8.14 22.96 7.48
CA GLN A 201 8.73 22.24 8.61
C GLN A 201 8.43 22.91 9.95
N ASP A 202 8.46 24.24 10.00
CA ASP A 202 8.20 24.99 11.23
C ASP A 202 6.74 24.82 11.68
N SER A 203 5.80 24.87 10.73
CA SER A 203 4.38 24.62 10.99
C SER A 203 4.12 23.18 11.45
N LEU A 204 4.76 22.20 10.80
CA LEU A 204 4.67 20.78 11.16
C LEU A 204 5.18 20.53 12.58
N LEU A 205 6.37 21.05 12.92
CA LEU A 205 6.94 20.97 14.25
C LEU A 205 6.02 21.60 15.29
N ALA A 206 5.56 22.82 15.05
CA ALA A 206 4.70 23.54 16.00
C ALA A 206 3.37 22.80 16.27
N ALA A 207 2.78 22.20 15.25
CA ALA A 207 1.56 21.40 15.41
C ALA A 207 1.81 20.10 16.20
N ILE A 208 2.90 19.39 15.89
CA ILE A 208 3.31 18.17 16.62
C ILE A 208 3.63 18.48 18.09
N ASP A 209 4.30 19.61 18.35
CA ASP A 209 4.71 20.02 19.69
C ASP A 209 3.53 20.46 20.57
N SER A 210 2.54 21.11 19.96
CA SER A 210 1.36 21.63 20.65
C SER A 210 0.20 20.63 20.78
N ASP A 211 0.26 19.49 20.08
CA ASP A 211 -0.76 18.45 20.18
C ASP A 211 -0.75 17.79 21.56
N PRO A 212 -1.89 17.77 22.29
CA PRO A 212 -1.94 17.26 23.66
C PRO A 212 -1.70 15.75 23.76
N ASP A 213 -2.15 14.97 22.78
CA ASP A 213 -1.97 13.51 22.79
C ASP A 213 -0.51 13.16 22.53
N LEU A 214 0.11 13.84 21.55
CA LEU A 214 1.54 13.65 21.26
C LEU A 214 2.44 14.14 22.38
N LYS A 215 2.01 15.16 23.15
CA LYS A 215 2.73 15.57 24.35
C LYS A 215 2.76 14.46 25.40
N VAL A 216 1.64 13.76 25.61
CA VAL A 216 1.58 12.61 26.53
C VAL A 216 2.45 11.47 26.01
N TYR A 217 2.36 11.15 24.72
CA TYR A 217 3.20 10.13 24.09
C TYR A 217 4.70 10.40 24.28
N ARG A 218 5.15 11.64 24.04
CA ARG A 218 6.56 12.03 24.24
C ARG A 218 6.99 12.00 25.70
N GLN A 219 6.08 12.21 26.65
CA GLN A 219 6.38 12.04 28.07
C GLN A 219 6.59 10.57 28.42
N GLN A 220 5.77 9.66 27.87
CA GLN A 220 5.95 8.22 28.02
C GLN A 220 7.24 7.74 27.35
N ALA A 221 7.58 8.29 26.19
CA ALA A 221 8.85 8.01 25.52
C ALA A 221 10.08 8.43 26.35
N ALA A 222 9.95 9.51 27.14
CA ALA A 222 11.00 10.00 28.02
C ALA A 222 11.05 9.31 29.40
N ASP A 223 10.04 8.51 29.74
CA ASP A 223 9.95 7.79 31.00
C ASP A 223 10.79 6.49 30.91
N PRO A 224 11.85 6.30 31.73
CA PRO A 224 12.69 5.11 31.67
C PRO A 224 11.96 3.80 31.99
N GLU A 225 10.81 3.84 32.68
CA GLU A 225 10.01 2.64 32.97
C GLU A 225 9.00 2.29 31.86
N ILE A 226 8.82 3.17 30.87
CA ILE A 226 7.98 2.96 29.68
C ILE A 226 8.84 2.90 28.42
N SER A 227 9.60 3.96 28.11
CA SER A 227 10.61 4.01 27.04
C SER A 227 10.11 3.63 25.64
N ILE A 228 8.87 3.96 25.29
CA ILE A 228 8.40 3.86 23.89
C ILE A 228 9.21 4.79 22.99
N GLY A 229 9.41 4.41 21.74
CA GLY A 229 10.27 5.13 20.82
C GLY A 229 9.60 6.37 20.23
N TRP A 230 10.32 7.50 20.27
CA TRP A 230 9.99 8.72 19.55
C TRP A 230 11.24 9.26 18.87
N ASP A 231 11.25 9.30 17.54
CA ASP A 231 12.28 9.98 16.75
C ASP A 231 11.63 10.93 15.75
N LEU A 232 12.12 12.16 15.69
CA LEU A 232 11.62 13.19 14.78
C LEU A 232 12.77 13.72 13.94
N GLN A 233 12.59 13.69 12.64
CA GLN A 233 13.60 14.08 11.65
C GLN A 233 13.04 15.17 10.73
N LEU A 234 13.81 16.24 10.57
CA LEU A 234 13.58 17.24 9.53
C LEU A 234 14.18 16.73 8.23
N GLU A 235 13.32 16.56 7.23
CA GLU A 235 13.72 16.03 5.94
C GLU A 235 13.78 17.15 4.90
N PRO A 236 14.92 17.36 4.22
CA PRO A 236 15.02 18.37 3.17
C PRO A 236 14.14 18.03 1.96
N SER A 237 13.81 16.76 1.77
CA SER A 237 12.91 16.30 0.72
C SER A 237 12.28 14.95 1.07
N ILE A 238 10.95 14.90 1.07
CA ILE A 238 10.14 13.68 1.16
C ILE A 238 9.33 13.58 -0.13
N THR A 239 9.18 12.37 -0.67
CA THR A 239 8.24 12.09 -1.76
C THR A 239 7.11 11.23 -1.23
N ALA A 240 5.91 11.79 -1.22
CA ALA A 240 4.67 11.05 -1.01
C ALA A 240 4.13 10.58 -2.37
N PRO A 241 3.93 9.27 -2.57
CA PRO A 241 3.37 8.77 -3.82
C PRO A 241 1.91 9.24 -4.01
N ALA A 242 1.39 8.98 -5.20
CA ALA A 242 -0.05 9.01 -5.41
C ALA A 242 -0.72 7.94 -4.53
N TYR A 243 -1.97 8.16 -4.15
CA TYR A 243 -2.78 7.16 -3.49
C TYR A 243 -3.13 6.04 -4.48
N GLU A 244 -2.81 4.80 -4.13
CA GLU A 244 -3.03 3.61 -4.96
C GLU A 244 -4.26 2.79 -4.54
N GLY A 245 -4.94 3.18 -3.44
CA GLY A 245 -6.14 2.50 -3.00
C GLY A 245 -7.32 2.69 -3.95
N GLN A 246 -8.15 1.65 -4.07
CA GLN A 246 -9.33 1.68 -4.93
C GLN A 246 -10.35 2.70 -4.40
N LEU A 247 -10.62 3.74 -5.20
CA LEU A 247 -11.74 4.66 -4.95
C LEU A 247 -13.03 3.89 -5.22
N ASP A 248 -13.55 3.19 -4.21
CA ASP A 248 -14.80 2.46 -4.36
C ASP A 248 -15.96 3.45 -4.42
N LEU A 249 -16.38 3.80 -5.64
CA LEU A 249 -17.52 4.68 -5.91
C LEU A 249 -18.80 3.83 -5.97
N ASN A 250 -19.10 3.05 -4.94
CA ASN A 250 -20.28 2.16 -4.96
C ASN A 250 -21.60 2.85 -4.55
N ASP A 251 -21.59 4.05 -3.96
CA ASP A 251 -22.81 4.66 -3.39
C ASP A 251 -23.12 6.11 -3.83
N GLY A 252 -22.51 6.58 -4.92
CA GLY A 252 -22.67 7.96 -5.37
C GLY A 252 -23.33 8.09 -6.74
N GLU A 253 -24.64 7.83 -6.88
CA GLU A 253 -25.32 8.35 -8.06
C GLU A 253 -25.22 9.89 -8.04
N PRO A 254 -24.63 10.53 -9.07
CA PRO A 254 -24.59 11.97 -9.14
C PRO A 254 -26.04 12.45 -9.24
N ARG A 255 -26.52 13.16 -8.21
CA ARG A 255 -27.81 13.84 -8.29
C ARG A 255 -27.75 14.81 -9.47
N ARG A 256 -28.50 14.49 -10.53
CA ARG A 256 -28.76 15.40 -11.64
C ARG A 256 -29.52 16.60 -11.07
N GLY A 257 -28.89 17.76 -11.08
CA GLY A 257 -29.54 19.05 -10.87
C GLY A 257 -30.09 19.60 -12.17
#